data_AF-A0A968H1S3-F1
#
_entry.id   AF-A0A968H1S3-F1
#
_cell.length_a   1.000
_cell.length_b   1.000
_cell.length_c   1.000
_cell.angle_alpha   90.00
_cell.angle_beta   90.00
_cell.angle_gamma   90.00
#
_symmetry.space_group_name_H-M   'P 1'
#
loop_
_entity.id
_entity.type
_entity.pdbx_description
1 polymer ?
#
loop_
_entity_poly.entity_id
_entity_poly.type
_entity_poly.pdbx_seq_one_letter_code
_entity_poly.pdbx_strand_id
1 'polypeptide(L)'
;MVTLAAALLTILAAQLLDFATFAEMMRRVGPDAEANPLVALLYSAYGLPIVAVAKIALVTLVAATVVITARRPSSRMTGVIIGVAIMAGLIGGLSNTIAIGVI
;
A
#
# COMPACT_ATOMS: atom_id res chain seq x y z
N MET A 1 4.96 -19.63 -12.66
CA MET A 1 4.32 -18.43 -13.27
C MET A 1 2.99 -18.08 -12.61
N VAL A 2 2.04 -19.02 -12.50
CA VAL A 2 0.71 -18.76 -11.89
C VAL A 2 0.80 -18.22 -10.45
N THR A 3 1.71 -18.74 -9.63
CA THR A 3 1.92 -18.32 -8.24
C THR A 3 2.46 -16.90 -8.07
N LEU A 4 3.35 -16.46 -8.98
CA LEU A 4 3.92 -15.10 -8.94
C LEU A 4 2.88 -14.06 -9.37
N ALA A 5 2.10 -14.36 -10.41
CA ALA A 5 1.02 -13.49 -10.86
C ALA A 5 -0.04 -13.32 -9.75
N ALA A 6 -0.44 -14.42 -9.11
CA ALA A 6 -1.36 -14.37 -7.97
C ALA A 6 -0.79 -13.50 -6.83
N ALA A 7 0.48 -13.67 -6.46
CA ALA A 7 1.11 -12.85 -5.42
C ALA A 7 1.14 -11.36 -5.76
N LEU A 8 1.48 -11.01 -7.01
CA LEU A 8 1.47 -9.61 -7.47
C LEU A 8 0.06 -9.01 -7.46
N LEU A 9 -0.96 -9.79 -7.86
CA LEU A 9 -2.36 -9.37 -7.77
C LEU A 9 -2.82 -9.18 -6.33
N THR A 10 -2.41 -10.05 -5.40
CA THR A 10 -2.71 -9.90 -3.98
C THR A 10 -2.05 -8.67 -3.38
N ILE A 11 -0.78 -8.38 -3.73
CA ILE A 11 -0.10 -7.14 -3.33
C ILE A 11 -0.88 -5.94 -3.85
N LEU A 12 -1.23 -5.93 -5.14
CA LEU A 12 -1.98 -4.83 -5.74
C LEU A 12 -3.32 -4.62 -5.04
N ALA A 13 -4.08 -5.69 -4.79
CA ALA A 13 -5.37 -5.61 -4.10
C ALA A 13 -5.22 -5.04 -2.68
N ALA A 14 -4.24 -5.48 -1.90
CA ALA A 14 -3.98 -4.95 -0.56
C ALA A 14 -3.60 -3.46 -0.59
N GLN A 15 -2.83 -3.03 -1.59
CA GLN A 15 -2.39 -1.65 -1.73
C GLN A 15 -3.50 -0.73 -2.26
N LEU A 16 -4.39 -1.25 -3.11
CA LEU A 16 -5.61 -0.54 -3.54
C LEU A 16 -6.61 -0.40 -2.40
N LEU A 17 -6.77 -1.43 -1.57
CA LEU A 17 -7.61 -1.36 -0.37
C LEU A 17 -7.14 -0.23 0.55
N ASP A 18 -5.84 -0.20 0.86
CA ASP A 18 -5.22 0.85 1.67
C ASP A 18 -5.47 2.26 1.08
N PHE A 19 -5.20 2.42 -0.22
CA PHE A 19 -5.40 3.71 -0.88
C PHE A 19 -6.87 4.16 -0.89
N ALA A 20 -7.81 3.23 -1.10
CA ALA A 20 -9.24 3.54 -1.11
C ALA A 20 -9.73 3.95 0.28
N THR A 21 -9.33 3.24 1.33
CA THR A 21 -9.71 3.60 2.70
C THR A 21 -9.02 4.89 3.15
N PHE A 22 -7.78 5.14 2.72
CA PHE A 22 -7.08 6.41 2.94
C PHE A 22 -7.84 7.58 2.30
N ALA A 23 -8.24 7.43 1.03
CA ALA A 23 -9.00 8.46 0.32
C ALA A 23 -10.32 8.78 1.04
N GLU A 24 -11.01 7.76 1.53
CA GLU A 24 -12.25 7.92 2.27
C GLU A 24 -12.04 8.53 3.66
N MET A 25 -10.95 8.17 4.35
CA MET A 25 -10.55 8.75 5.64
C MET A 25 -10.28 10.24 5.47
N MET A 26 -9.46 10.61 4.49
CA MET A 26 -9.17 12.00 4.18
C MET A 26 -10.43 12.81 3.85
N ARG A 27 -11.40 12.19 3.18
CA ARG A 27 -12.69 12.83 2.85
C ARG A 27 -13.60 13.04 4.06
N ARG A 28 -13.57 12.12 5.05
CA ARG A 28 -14.51 12.13 6.19
C ARG A 28 -13.98 12.82 7.44
N VAL A 29 -12.74 12.53 7.80
CA VAL A 29 -12.12 12.95 9.06
C VAL A 29 -10.92 13.88 8.87
N GLY A 30 -10.43 14.02 7.64
CA GLY A 30 -9.37 14.96 7.29
C GLY A 30 -7.95 14.45 7.61
N PRO A 31 -6.93 15.26 7.30
CA PRO A 31 -5.51 14.88 7.41
C PRO A 31 -5.00 14.72 8.83
N ASP A 32 -5.65 15.32 9.83
CA ASP A 32 -5.24 15.20 11.24
C ASP A 32 -5.47 13.78 11.80
N ALA A 33 -6.28 12.96 11.12
CA ALA A 33 -6.51 11.56 11.47
C ALA A 33 -5.42 10.61 10.95
N GLU A 34 -4.55 11.08 10.05
CA GLU A 34 -3.47 10.27 9.50
C GLU A 34 -2.30 10.17 10.49
N ALA A 35 -1.94 8.94 10.86
CA ALA A 35 -0.86 8.68 11.80
C ALA A 35 0.53 9.04 11.21
N ASN A 36 0.67 9.03 9.89
CA ASN A 36 1.91 9.39 9.21
C ASN A 36 1.99 10.89 8.91
N PRO A 37 2.82 11.67 9.64
CA PRO A 37 2.88 13.12 9.46
C PRO A 37 3.38 13.54 8.08
N LEU A 38 4.20 12.71 7.42
CA LEU A 38 4.68 12.99 6.06
C LEU A 38 3.55 12.86 5.03
N VAL A 39 2.68 11.86 5.19
CA VAL A 39 1.53 11.66 4.29
C VAL A 39 0.50 12.74 4.50
N ALA A 40 0.22 13.11 5.76
CA ALA A 40 -0.65 14.23 6.10
C ALA A 40 -0.16 15.54 5.47
N LEU A 41 1.16 15.80 5.54
CA LEU A 41 1.79 16.98 4.94
C LEU A 41 1.72 16.96 3.39
N LEU A 42 2.00 15.82 2.76
CA LEU A 42 1.91 15.71 1.30
C LEU A 42 0.48 15.92 0.81
N TYR A 43 -0.49 15.34 1.50
CA TYR A 43 -1.90 15.53 1.18
C TYR A 43 -2.34 16.98 1.37
N SER A 44 -1.94 17.65 2.46
CA SER A 44 -2.32 19.05 2.68
C SER A 44 -1.70 20.00 1.66
N ALA A 45 -0.49 19.70 1.16
CA ALA A 45 0.19 20.52 0.17
C ALA A 45 -0.30 20.31 -1.28
N TYR A 46 -0.62 19.06 -1.66
CA TYR A 46 -0.86 18.70 -3.07
C TYR A 46 -2.12 17.85 -3.31
N GLY A 47 -2.86 17.51 -2.25
CA GLY A 47 -4.07 16.70 -2.29
C GLY A 47 -3.84 15.22 -2.57
N LEU A 48 -4.94 14.52 -2.84
CA LEU A 48 -4.98 13.09 -3.15
C LEU A 48 -4.10 12.66 -4.35
N PRO A 49 -3.94 13.46 -5.43
CA PRO A 49 -3.13 13.05 -6.58
C PRO A 49 -1.67 12.74 -6.24
N ILE A 50 -1.00 13.53 -5.38
CA ILE A 50 0.41 13.24 -5.06
C ILE A 50 0.56 11.93 -4.28
N VAL A 51 -0.41 11.63 -3.42
CA VAL A 51 -0.42 10.39 -2.63
C VAL A 51 -0.64 9.20 -3.54
N ALA A 52 -1.53 9.33 -4.53
CA ALA A 52 -1.75 8.31 -5.55
C ALA A 52 -0.45 8.02 -6.35
N VAL A 53 0.25 9.07 -6.79
CA VAL A 53 1.53 8.93 -7.51
C VAL A 53 2.58 8.24 -6.65
N ALA A 54 2.72 8.66 -5.38
CA ALA A 54 3.66 8.02 -4.44
C ALA A 54 3.33 6.54 -4.23
N LYS A 55 2.04 6.20 -4.12
CA LYS A 55 1.57 4.82 -3.97
C LYS A 55 1.86 3.98 -5.20
N ILE A 56 1.59 4.50 -6.40
CA ILE A 56 1.90 3.82 -7.67
C ILE A 56 3.41 3.56 -7.75
N ALA A 57 4.25 4.56 -7.48
CA ALA A 57 5.70 4.41 -7.48
C ALA A 57 6.18 3.31 -6.51
N LEU A 58 5.62 3.28 -5.29
CA LEU A 58 5.93 2.25 -4.30
C LEU A 58 5.51 0.86 -4.78
N VAL A 59 4.28 0.69 -5.28
CA VAL A 59 3.77 -0.60 -5.76
C VAL A 59 4.59 -1.09 -6.95
N THR A 60 4.96 -0.20 -7.89
CA THR A 60 5.84 -0.54 -9.01
C THR A 60 7.22 -0.99 -8.52
N LEU A 61 7.81 -0.30 -7.55
CA LEU A 61 9.09 -0.68 -6.96
C LEU A 61 9.02 -2.07 -6.28
N VAL A 62 7.98 -2.32 -5.49
CA VAL A 62 7.75 -3.62 -4.85
C VAL A 62 7.56 -4.72 -5.90
N ALA A 63 6.73 -4.49 -6.92
CA ALA A 63 6.54 -5.45 -7.99
C ALA A 63 7.85 -5.75 -8.74
N ALA A 64 8.64 -4.73 -9.04
CA ALA A 64 9.94 -4.88 -9.69
C ALA A 64 10.93 -5.68 -8.82
N THR A 65 11.02 -5.39 -7.52
CA THR A 65 11.89 -6.15 -6.61
C THR A 65 11.46 -7.61 -6.51
N VAL A 66 10.16 -7.89 -6.39
CA VAL A 66 9.61 -9.26 -6.42
C VAL A 66 9.96 -9.98 -7.72
N VAL A 67 9.80 -9.34 -8.88
CA VAL A 67 10.16 -9.94 -10.19
C VAL A 67 11.66 -10.22 -10.28
N ILE A 68 12.51 -9.30 -9.80
CA ILE A 68 13.97 -9.46 -9.82
C ILE A 68 14.39 -10.60 -8.89
N THR A 69 13.87 -10.67 -7.66
CA THR A 69 14.25 -11.72 -6.70
C THR A 69 13.66 -13.07 -7.06
N ALA A 70 12.48 -13.12 -7.71
CA ALA A 70 11.86 -14.36 -8.19
C ALA A 70 12.68 -15.07 -9.28
N ARG A 71 13.58 -14.35 -9.98
CA ARG A 71 14.54 -14.98 -10.92
C ARG A 71 15.56 -15.88 -10.22
N ARG A 72 15.68 -15.82 -8.89
CA ARG A 72 16.56 -16.68 -8.07
C ARG A 72 15.69 -17.75 -7.37
N PRO A 73 15.72 -19.02 -7.81
CA PRO A 73 14.74 -20.05 -7.42
C PRO A 73 14.62 -20.32 -5.91
N SER A 74 15.68 -20.10 -5.13
CA SER A 74 15.74 -20.36 -3.67
C SER A 74 15.66 -19.09 -2.81
N SER A 75 15.30 -17.95 -3.39
CA SER A 75 15.28 -16.68 -2.67
C SER A 75 14.12 -16.61 -1.66
N ARG A 76 14.40 -16.94 -0.40
CA ARG A 76 13.49 -16.68 0.75
C ARG A 76 13.05 -15.22 0.79
N MET A 77 13.89 -14.31 0.30
CA MET A 77 13.63 -12.88 0.25
C MET A 77 12.41 -12.51 -0.60
N THR A 78 12.10 -13.27 -1.66
CA THR A 78 10.90 -13.04 -2.47
C THR A 78 9.63 -13.21 -1.63
N GLY A 79 9.55 -14.27 -0.82
CA GLY A 79 8.42 -14.50 0.07
C GLY A 79 8.30 -13.43 1.16
N VAL A 80 9.42 -12.97 1.71
CA VAL A 80 9.45 -11.88 2.71
C VAL A 80 8.93 -10.58 2.10
N ILE A 81 9.42 -10.18 0.92
CA ILE A 81 8.98 -8.95 0.26
C ILE A 81 7.48 -9.00 -0.03
N ILE A 82 6.99 -10.12 -0.58
CA ILE A 82 5.56 -10.31 -0.84
C ILE A 82 4.74 -10.19 0.46
N GLY A 83 5.16 -10.91 1.50
CA GLY A 83 4.46 -10.92 2.79
C GLY A 83 4.41 -9.52 3.42
N VAL A 84 5.55 -8.82 3.47
CA VAL A 84 5.63 -7.45 4.00
C VAL A 84 4.75 -6.50 3.20
N ALA A 85 4.77 -6.59 1.86
CA ALA A 85 3.96 -5.72 1.00
C ALA A 85 2.45 -5.91 1.19
N ILE A 86 2.00 -7.16 1.34
CA ILE A 86 0.59 -7.46 1.64
C ILE A 86 0.22 -6.94 3.02
N MET A 87 1.02 -7.29 4.04
CA MET A 87 0.76 -6.88 5.42
C MET A 87 0.74 -5.35 5.58
N ALA A 88 1.65 -4.63 4.93
CA ALA A 88 1.68 -3.17 4.96
C ALA A 88 0.38 -2.57 4.38
N GLY A 89 -0.12 -3.10 3.25
CA GLY A 89 -1.39 -2.65 2.67
C GLY A 89 -2.60 -2.97 3.57
N LEU A 90 -2.64 -4.17 4.16
CA LEU A 90 -3.73 -4.55 5.07
C LEU A 90 -3.72 -3.70 6.35
N ILE A 91 -2.55 -3.47 6.94
CA ILE A 91 -2.41 -2.64 8.16
C ILE A 91 -2.80 -1.19 7.88
N GLY A 92 -2.33 -0.61 6.77
CA GLY A 92 -2.75 0.74 6.37
C GLY A 92 -4.27 0.81 6.15
N GLY A 93 -4.82 -0.16 5.42
CA GLY A 93 -6.26 -0.25 5.16
C GLY A 93 -7.09 -0.30 6.43
N LEU A 94 -6.69 -1.14 7.39
CA LEU A 94 -7.32 -1.25 8.71
C LEU A 94 -7.19 0.04 9.52
N SER A 95 -5.99 0.62 9.57
CA SER A 95 -5.73 1.88 10.29
C SER A 95 -6.67 3.00 9.83
N ASN A 96 -6.83 3.16 8.50
CA ASN A 96 -7.72 4.16 7.93
C ASN A 96 -9.20 3.87 8.27
N THR A 97 -9.58 2.59 8.28
CA THR A 97 -10.96 2.17 8.57
C THR A 97 -11.33 2.40 10.04
N ILE A 98 -10.37 2.15 10.95
CA ILE A 98 -10.48 2.47 12.38
C ILE A 98 -10.60 3.98 12.57
N ALA A 99 -9.79 4.78 11.86
CA ALA A 99 -9.87 6.23 11.91
C ALA A 99 -11.22 6.79 11.43
N ILE A 100 -11.88 6.13 10.46
CA ILE A 100 -13.24 6.48 10.03
C ILE A 100 -14.32 6.02 11.05
N GLY A 101 -14.00 5.06 11.93
CA GLY A 101 -14.95 4.47 12.87
C GLY A 101 -15.90 3.43 12.25
N VAL A 102 -15.46 2.74 11.19
CA VAL A 102 -16.24 1.69 10.52
C VAL A 102 -16.04 0.32 11.18
N ILE A 103 -14.93 0.13 11.90
CA ILE A 103 -14.59 -1.05 12.70
C ILE A 103 -13.99 -0.53 14.01
#